data_AF-A0A538KRI4-F1
#
_entry.id   AF-A0A538KRI4-F1
#
_cell.length_a   1.000
_cell.length_b   1.000
_cell.length_c   1.000
_cell.angle_alpha   90.00
_cell.angle_beta   90.00
_cell.angle_gamma   90.00
#
_symmetry.space_group_name_H-M   'P 1'
#
loop_
_entity.id
_entity.type
_entity.pdbx_description
1 polymer ?
#
loop_
_entity_poly.entity_id
_entity_poly.type
_entity_poly.pdbx_seq_one_letter_code
_entity_poly.pdbx_strand_id
1 'polypeptide(L)'
;MGTRAAGRAAVLALAAMLLSGSASAKPPWSTDLALINKGIDRALGLNRIDGTEAADYRSDANAAASVLPKLPSSRYRNLAAVVHQVAGFWKGYDSPRGLTLFAMLAFNTRWFASHWDQKAGKDVFDSSDGIWYRAFPGIGFQFHPLENFGKLNNFVAQKNNTRAEQLAQSLLDRSVVRSGGLAWEYYFRFEGGQPPWISGMAQAVAAQALSGAGTLLTDPTLTSASQRVYKTVPSLTRLVQTGPWIRLYAFNNDTVLNAQLQTIVSLQDYAAQTGDQAATDLASQLQAAAVGMLPRFDTGYWSLYSLGGAEAPLDYHQYVVRLLGILSKRTQDPTLTTYAQRFGDDLRQPPVVKEGAAPGAIYPWPQDGYRDSARYVFWVSKRSTVRLQIDHAGSPVVVPRGWHAVLWSPGRIQAGIYTPNLHAVDVVGNASDTDLPPVEVRRDTQAPKVNASLAARRLYWRGSDDASPWLALKVVIRRPGAVRTLWLGKQTFRGSALLAAPQGVWSATLFAADSSGNTTSVVLGSLRG
;
A
#
# COMPACT_ATOMS: atom_id res chain seq x y z
N MET A 1 7.65 -28.08 -10.71
CA MET A 1 7.49 -27.47 -9.38
C MET A 1 7.37 -25.96 -9.59
N GLY A 2 6.11 -25.51 -9.68
CA GLY A 2 5.73 -24.34 -10.48
C GLY A 2 5.56 -23.05 -9.69
N THR A 3 6.30 -22.03 -10.14
CA THR A 3 5.98 -20.60 -10.19
C THR A 3 4.63 -20.17 -9.61
N ARG A 4 4.61 -19.85 -8.31
CA ARG A 4 3.59 -18.99 -7.68
C ARG A 4 4.23 -17.64 -7.35
N ALA A 5 4.20 -16.71 -8.28
CA ALA A 5 4.47 -15.30 -8.04
C ALA A 5 3.50 -14.49 -8.93
N ALA A 6 2.34 -14.17 -8.38
CA ALA A 6 1.44 -13.19 -8.97
C ALA A 6 0.54 -12.59 -7.87
N GLY A 7 0.80 -11.32 -7.59
CA GLY A 7 -0.20 -10.36 -7.17
C GLY A 7 -0.36 -10.20 -5.67
N ARG A 8 0.52 -9.41 -5.04
CA ARG A 8 0.17 -8.44 -3.98
C ARG A 8 1.16 -7.27 -3.91
N ALA A 9 1.10 -6.35 -4.87
CA ALA A 9 1.52 -4.95 -4.66
C ALA A 9 0.54 -4.00 -5.35
N ALA A 10 -0.48 -3.61 -4.60
CA ALA A 10 -1.27 -2.38 -4.73
C ALA A 10 -2.39 -2.50 -3.69
N VAL A 11 -2.05 -2.28 -2.42
CA VAL A 11 -3.04 -1.95 -1.40
C VAL A 11 -2.67 -0.57 -0.90
N LEU A 12 -3.67 0.32 -0.87
CA LEU A 12 -3.71 1.77 -0.59
C LEU A 12 -3.87 2.59 -1.89
N ALA A 13 -4.98 3.26 -2.19
CA ALA A 13 -6.21 3.47 -1.45
C ALA A 13 -7.39 3.66 -2.43
N LEU A 14 -8.53 3.07 -2.06
CA LEU A 14 -9.85 3.30 -2.65
C LEU A 14 -10.28 4.73 -2.31
N ALA A 15 -10.47 5.59 -3.31
CA ALA A 15 -11.32 6.78 -3.18
C ALA A 15 -11.78 7.24 -4.57
N ALA A 16 -12.80 6.57 -5.11
CA ALA A 16 -13.61 7.14 -6.19
C ALA A 16 -14.99 6.46 -6.21
N MET A 17 -15.81 6.73 -5.21
CA MET A 17 -17.27 6.75 -5.40
C MET A 17 -17.86 7.83 -4.52
N LEU A 18 -18.48 8.83 -5.16
CA LEU A 18 -19.84 9.30 -4.89
C LEU A 18 -20.07 10.58 -5.71
N LEU A 19 -20.62 10.43 -6.91
CA LEU A 19 -21.48 11.46 -7.50
C LEU A 19 -22.87 10.83 -7.64
N SER A 20 -23.60 10.86 -6.53
CA SER A 20 -25.05 10.80 -6.53
C SER A 20 -25.59 12.16 -6.96
N GLY A 21 -26.36 12.20 -8.04
CA GLY A 21 -27.19 13.37 -8.35
C GLY A 21 -27.45 13.61 -9.84
N SER A 22 -28.34 12.81 -10.41
CA SER A 22 -29.43 13.19 -11.34
C SER A 22 -29.73 12.01 -12.26
N ALA A 23 -30.99 11.57 -12.26
CA ALA A 23 -31.49 10.50 -13.09
C ALA A 23 -31.30 10.83 -14.58
N SER A 24 -30.23 10.32 -15.18
CA SER A 24 -30.22 10.09 -16.62
C SER A 24 -31.11 8.88 -16.88
N ALA A 25 -32.15 9.05 -17.69
CA ALA A 25 -33.11 7.99 -18.05
C ALA A 25 -32.48 6.82 -18.83
N LYS A 26 -31.17 6.88 -19.12
CA LYS A 26 -30.42 5.79 -19.76
C LYS A 26 -29.21 5.39 -18.90
N PRO A 27 -28.93 4.08 -18.77
CA PRO A 27 -27.76 3.64 -18.03
C PRO A 27 -26.48 4.16 -18.72
N PRO A 28 -25.43 4.53 -17.95
CA PRO A 28 -24.24 5.22 -18.47
C PRO A 28 -23.58 4.56 -19.69
N TRP A 29 -23.60 3.22 -19.76
CA TRP A 29 -23.00 2.45 -20.85
C TRP A 29 -23.66 2.69 -22.21
N SER A 30 -24.91 3.14 -22.27
CA SER A 30 -25.59 3.43 -23.54
C SER A 30 -25.02 4.65 -24.25
N THR A 31 -24.62 5.68 -23.49
CA THR A 31 -23.91 6.86 -23.99
C THR A 31 -22.50 6.48 -24.45
N ASP A 32 -21.83 5.61 -23.68
CA ASP A 32 -20.51 5.09 -24.04
C ASP A 32 -20.56 4.30 -25.36
N LEU A 33 -21.55 3.42 -25.57
CA LEU A 33 -21.72 2.70 -26.84
C LEU A 33 -22.00 3.63 -28.03
N ALA A 34 -22.80 4.68 -27.85
CA ALA A 34 -23.01 5.68 -28.90
C ALA A 34 -21.70 6.41 -29.24
N LEU A 35 -20.87 6.69 -28.22
CA LEU A 35 -19.57 7.30 -28.41
C LEU A 35 -18.56 6.36 -29.10
N ILE A 36 -18.63 5.06 -28.80
CA ILE A 36 -17.87 4.01 -29.49
C ILE A 36 -18.22 4.00 -30.98
N ASN A 37 -19.51 3.94 -31.33
CA ASN A 37 -19.96 3.95 -32.74
C ASN A 37 -19.49 5.22 -33.46
N LYS A 38 -19.63 6.39 -32.82
CA LYS A 38 -19.09 7.65 -33.36
C LYS A 38 -17.57 7.58 -33.59
N GLY A 39 -16.84 6.93 -32.69
CA GLY A 39 -15.40 6.73 -32.84
C GLY A 39 -15.04 5.82 -34.01
N ILE A 40 -15.79 4.73 -34.21
CA ILE A 40 -15.65 3.82 -35.35
C ILE A 40 -15.90 4.57 -36.66
N ASP A 41 -17.01 5.30 -36.76
CA ASP A 41 -17.35 6.08 -37.96
C ASP A 41 -16.28 7.15 -38.26
N ARG A 42 -15.77 7.81 -37.23
CA ARG A 42 -14.68 8.78 -37.35
C ARG A 42 -13.40 8.13 -37.87
N ALA A 43 -13.00 6.99 -37.31
CA ALA A 43 -11.77 6.32 -37.71
C ALA A 43 -11.85 5.81 -39.15
N LEU A 44 -13.00 5.24 -39.53
CA LEU A 44 -13.28 4.81 -40.91
C LEU A 44 -13.25 6.01 -41.88
N GLY A 45 -13.94 7.11 -41.55
CA GLY A 45 -13.95 8.32 -42.37
C GLY A 45 -12.58 9.02 -42.48
N LEU A 46 -11.66 8.74 -41.56
CA LEU A 46 -10.27 9.21 -41.60
C LEU A 46 -9.31 8.18 -42.22
N ASN A 47 -9.80 7.06 -42.75
CA ASN A 47 -9.00 5.93 -43.27
C ASN A 47 -7.96 5.41 -42.27
N ARG A 48 -8.28 5.47 -40.97
CA ARG A 48 -7.42 4.93 -39.89
C ARG A 48 -7.71 3.47 -39.58
N ILE A 49 -8.89 3.01 -39.99
CA ILE A 49 -9.33 1.61 -39.99
C ILE A 49 -10.06 1.36 -41.30
N ASP A 50 -10.12 0.10 -41.73
CA ASP A 50 -10.87 -0.30 -42.92
C ASP A 50 -12.34 -0.68 -42.60
N GLY A 51 -13.09 -1.05 -43.64
CA GLY A 51 -14.50 -1.41 -43.51
C GLY A 51 -14.73 -2.73 -42.75
N THR A 52 -13.78 -3.66 -42.80
CA THR A 52 -13.84 -4.95 -42.10
C THR A 52 -13.61 -4.72 -40.61
N GLU A 53 -12.55 -4.00 -40.25
CA GLU A 53 -12.27 -3.60 -38.87
C GLU A 53 -13.45 -2.84 -38.26
N ALA A 54 -14.03 -1.89 -39.01
CA ALA A 54 -15.20 -1.14 -38.54
C ALA A 54 -16.44 -2.02 -38.35
N ALA A 55 -16.62 -3.09 -39.14
CA ALA A 55 -17.72 -4.04 -38.97
C ALA A 55 -17.51 -4.91 -37.72
N ASP A 56 -16.29 -5.43 -37.52
CA ASP A 56 -15.93 -6.25 -36.37
C ASP A 56 -16.06 -5.48 -35.06
N TYR A 57 -15.54 -4.24 -35.02
CA TYR A 57 -15.64 -3.39 -33.83
C TYR A 57 -17.10 -3.06 -33.46
N ARG A 58 -17.97 -2.87 -34.45
CA ARG A 58 -19.42 -2.71 -34.20
C ARG A 58 -20.05 -4.00 -33.68
N SER A 59 -19.63 -5.15 -34.19
CA SER A 59 -20.08 -6.46 -33.71
C SER A 59 -19.73 -6.65 -32.23
N ASP A 60 -18.49 -6.36 -31.84
CA ASP A 60 -18.03 -6.45 -30.45
C ASP A 60 -18.79 -5.49 -29.51
N ALA A 61 -19.03 -4.25 -29.96
CA ALA A 61 -19.83 -3.27 -29.22
C ALA A 61 -21.29 -3.72 -29.05
N ASN A 62 -21.90 -4.29 -30.10
CA ASN A 62 -23.27 -4.80 -30.06
C ASN A 62 -23.40 -6.05 -29.17
N ALA A 63 -22.38 -6.91 -29.14
CA ALA A 63 -22.32 -8.04 -28.23
C ALA A 63 -22.30 -7.56 -26.76
N ALA A 64 -21.46 -6.57 -26.45
CA ALA A 64 -21.41 -5.95 -25.12
C ALA A 64 -22.76 -5.33 -24.73
N ALA A 65 -23.40 -4.61 -25.65
CA ALA A 65 -24.73 -4.02 -25.47
C ALA A 65 -25.81 -5.06 -25.14
N SER A 66 -25.71 -6.25 -25.73
CA SER A 66 -26.67 -7.34 -25.56
C SER A 66 -26.47 -8.11 -24.24
N VAL A 67 -25.25 -8.11 -23.71
CA VAL A 67 -24.87 -8.81 -22.48
C VAL A 67 -25.06 -7.93 -21.25
N LEU A 68 -24.64 -6.66 -21.32
CA LEU A 68 -24.61 -5.73 -20.18
C LEU A 68 -25.90 -5.68 -19.34
N PRO A 69 -27.10 -5.52 -19.92
CA PRO A 69 -28.35 -5.42 -19.15
C PRO A 69 -28.68 -6.67 -18.33
N LYS A 70 -28.08 -7.82 -18.68
CA LYS A 70 -28.35 -9.13 -18.07
C LYS A 70 -27.35 -9.46 -16.94
N LEU A 71 -26.29 -8.67 -16.78
CA LEU A 71 -25.23 -8.96 -15.82
C LEU A 71 -25.58 -8.44 -14.42
N PRO A 72 -25.38 -9.25 -13.37
CA PRO A 72 -25.54 -8.79 -11.99
C PRO A 72 -24.23 -8.20 -11.44
N SER A 73 -24.37 -7.32 -10.45
CA SER A 73 -23.33 -6.98 -9.47
C SER A 73 -21.96 -6.62 -10.08
N SER A 74 -20.89 -7.36 -9.74
CA SER A 74 -19.53 -7.03 -10.15
C SER A 74 -19.25 -7.35 -11.62
N ARG A 75 -19.91 -8.36 -12.20
CA ARG A 75 -19.83 -8.67 -13.64
C ARG A 75 -20.27 -7.47 -14.47
N TYR A 76 -21.39 -6.85 -14.09
CA TYR A 76 -21.86 -5.60 -14.71
C TYR A 76 -20.85 -4.47 -14.54
N ARG A 77 -20.36 -4.22 -13.31
CA ARG A 77 -19.41 -3.13 -13.05
C ARG A 77 -18.12 -3.26 -13.88
N ASN A 78 -17.56 -4.46 -13.96
CA ASN A 78 -16.35 -4.71 -14.72
C ASN A 78 -16.57 -4.52 -16.22
N LEU A 79 -17.62 -5.12 -16.82
CA LEU A 79 -17.87 -4.95 -18.26
C LEU A 79 -18.26 -3.51 -18.61
N ALA A 80 -19.06 -2.84 -17.79
CA ALA A 80 -19.42 -1.44 -18.01
C ALA A 80 -18.18 -0.52 -17.94
N ALA A 81 -17.25 -0.80 -17.04
CA ALA A 81 -15.97 -0.07 -16.97
C ALA A 81 -15.11 -0.28 -18.23
N VAL A 82 -15.06 -1.50 -18.78
CA VAL A 82 -14.36 -1.77 -20.05
C VAL A 82 -15.02 -1.03 -21.21
N VAL A 83 -16.35 -1.04 -21.31
CA VAL A 83 -17.09 -0.24 -22.32
C VAL A 83 -16.77 1.25 -22.17
N HIS A 84 -16.78 1.78 -20.95
CA HIS A 84 -16.42 3.17 -20.69
C HIS A 84 -14.98 3.50 -21.10
N GLN A 85 -14.03 2.59 -20.85
CA GLN A 85 -12.64 2.74 -21.29
C GLN A 85 -12.55 2.80 -22.81
N VAL A 86 -13.16 1.86 -23.52
CA VAL A 86 -13.17 1.84 -24.99
C VAL A 86 -13.79 3.13 -25.53
N ALA A 87 -14.92 3.58 -24.98
CA ALA A 87 -15.56 4.84 -25.34
C ALA A 87 -14.66 6.07 -25.09
N GLY A 88 -13.86 6.06 -24.02
CA GLY A 88 -12.88 7.12 -23.73
C GLY A 88 -11.85 7.34 -24.85
N PHE A 89 -11.63 6.34 -25.71
CA PHE A 89 -10.70 6.39 -26.83
C PHE A 89 -11.33 6.76 -28.18
N TRP A 90 -12.61 7.16 -28.24
CA TRP A 90 -13.33 7.38 -29.50
C TRP A 90 -12.66 8.32 -30.52
N LYS A 91 -11.79 9.24 -30.09
CA LYS A 91 -11.03 10.13 -31.01
C LYS A 91 -9.75 9.51 -31.56
N GLY A 92 -9.28 8.43 -30.93
CA GLY A 92 -7.94 7.87 -31.09
C GLY A 92 -7.92 6.47 -31.68
N TYR A 93 -9.03 5.93 -32.17
CA TYR A 93 -9.00 4.66 -32.89
C TYR A 93 -8.18 4.78 -34.18
N ASP A 94 -7.31 3.81 -34.35
CA ASP A 94 -6.55 3.42 -35.53
C ASP A 94 -6.46 1.88 -35.50
N SER A 95 -5.92 1.26 -36.55
CA SER A 95 -5.87 -0.21 -36.63
C SER A 95 -5.26 -0.87 -35.38
N PRO A 96 -4.06 -0.50 -34.87
CA PRO A 96 -3.49 -1.12 -33.68
C PRO A 96 -4.27 -0.88 -32.38
N ARG A 97 -4.74 0.36 -32.15
CA ARG A 97 -5.51 0.69 -30.93
C ARG A 97 -6.90 0.10 -30.96
N GLY A 98 -7.54 0.12 -32.13
CA GLY A 98 -8.83 -0.51 -32.39
C GLY A 98 -8.75 -1.99 -32.05
N LEU A 99 -7.80 -2.72 -32.67
CA LEU A 99 -7.63 -4.15 -32.43
C LEU A 99 -7.45 -4.45 -30.94
N THR A 100 -6.61 -3.66 -30.25
CA THR A 100 -6.37 -3.89 -28.81
C THR A 100 -7.62 -3.64 -27.97
N LEU A 101 -8.34 -2.54 -28.20
CA LEU A 101 -9.48 -2.12 -27.39
C LEU A 101 -10.71 -3.00 -27.63
N PHE A 102 -11.01 -3.33 -28.88
CA PHE A 102 -12.19 -4.11 -29.24
C PHE A 102 -12.00 -5.60 -28.98
N ALA A 103 -10.82 -6.18 -29.22
CA ALA A 103 -10.54 -7.56 -28.79
C ALA A 103 -10.62 -7.71 -27.26
N MET A 104 -10.13 -6.71 -26.51
CA MET A 104 -10.27 -6.66 -25.05
C MET A 104 -11.75 -6.57 -24.63
N LEU A 105 -12.56 -5.76 -25.32
CA LEU A 105 -14.00 -5.67 -25.08
C LEU A 105 -14.70 -7.01 -25.37
N ALA A 106 -14.37 -7.64 -26.48
CA ALA A 106 -14.91 -8.93 -26.89
C ALA A 106 -14.59 -10.02 -25.86
N PHE A 107 -13.34 -10.09 -25.41
CA PHE A 107 -12.91 -11.03 -24.37
C PHE A 107 -13.66 -10.82 -23.06
N ASN A 108 -13.73 -9.57 -22.57
CA ASN A 108 -14.47 -9.26 -21.34
C ASN A 108 -15.96 -9.59 -21.48
N THR A 109 -16.56 -9.30 -22.64
CA THR A 109 -17.97 -9.61 -22.92
C THR A 109 -18.23 -11.11 -22.83
N ARG A 110 -17.41 -11.93 -23.50
CA ARG A 110 -17.52 -13.40 -23.46
C ARG A 110 -17.27 -13.95 -22.06
N TRP A 111 -16.23 -13.46 -21.37
CA TRP A 111 -15.89 -13.88 -20.02
C TRP A 111 -17.04 -13.60 -19.06
N PHE A 112 -17.45 -12.34 -18.95
CA PHE A 112 -18.47 -11.94 -17.99
C PHE A 112 -19.87 -12.39 -18.38
N ALA A 113 -20.13 -12.93 -19.57
CA ALA A 113 -21.38 -13.60 -19.90
C ALA A 113 -21.55 -14.93 -19.13
N SER A 114 -20.45 -15.60 -18.76
CA SER A 114 -20.47 -16.95 -18.18
C SER A 114 -19.65 -17.13 -16.90
N HIS A 115 -18.77 -16.19 -16.58
CA HIS A 115 -17.83 -16.28 -15.46
C HIS A 115 -17.90 -15.07 -14.53
N TRP A 116 -17.49 -15.28 -13.27
CA TRP A 116 -17.29 -14.21 -12.29
C TRP A 116 -15.88 -13.63 -12.36
N ASP A 117 -15.66 -12.61 -11.54
CA ASP A 117 -14.39 -11.93 -11.38
C ASP A 117 -13.25 -12.90 -11.02
N GLN A 118 -12.05 -12.57 -11.49
CA GLN A 118 -10.82 -13.24 -11.10
C GLN A 118 -10.07 -12.42 -10.04
N LYS A 119 -9.20 -13.11 -9.28
CA LYS A 119 -8.28 -12.45 -8.37
C LYS A 119 -7.41 -11.45 -9.15
N ALA A 120 -7.20 -10.27 -8.57
CA ALA A 120 -6.31 -9.24 -9.12
C ALA A 120 -4.94 -9.83 -9.53
N GLY A 121 -4.47 -9.46 -10.72
CA GLY A 121 -3.19 -9.93 -11.27
C GLY A 121 -3.24 -11.30 -11.93
N LYS A 122 -4.40 -11.98 -11.96
CA LYS A 122 -4.56 -13.24 -12.69
C LYS A 122 -4.57 -12.98 -14.19
N ASP A 123 -3.74 -13.71 -14.93
CA ASP A 123 -3.73 -13.69 -16.38
C ASP A 123 -4.56 -14.84 -16.96
N VAL A 124 -5.30 -14.55 -18.03
CA VAL A 124 -6.11 -15.53 -18.77
C VAL A 124 -5.81 -15.39 -20.27
N PHE A 125 -5.59 -16.53 -20.92
CA PHE A 125 -5.34 -16.61 -22.36
C PHE A 125 -6.65 -16.55 -23.13
N ASP A 126 -6.68 -15.75 -24.19
CA ASP A 126 -7.74 -15.79 -25.19
C ASP A 126 -7.20 -16.44 -26.48
N SER A 127 -7.76 -17.61 -26.83
CA SER A 127 -7.38 -18.33 -28.04
C SER A 127 -7.85 -17.66 -29.32
N SER A 128 -8.83 -16.75 -29.25
CA SER A 128 -9.37 -16.08 -30.44
C SER A 128 -8.45 -14.99 -30.98
N ASP A 129 -7.61 -14.39 -30.13
CA ASP A 129 -6.73 -13.28 -30.53
C ASP A 129 -5.27 -13.48 -30.09
N GLY A 130 -4.94 -14.61 -29.48
CA GLY A 130 -3.57 -15.02 -29.16
C GLY A 130 -2.93 -14.29 -27.98
N ILE A 131 -3.70 -13.52 -27.20
CA ILE A 131 -3.18 -12.64 -26.14
C ILE A 131 -3.58 -13.12 -24.74
N TRP A 132 -2.81 -12.71 -23.73
CA TRP A 132 -3.18 -12.83 -22.32
C TRP A 132 -3.70 -11.50 -21.78
N TYR A 133 -4.87 -11.55 -21.18
CA TYR A 133 -5.45 -10.42 -20.45
C TYR A 133 -5.27 -10.60 -18.94
N ARG A 134 -4.97 -9.50 -18.25
CA ARG A 134 -4.77 -9.48 -16.80
C ARG A 134 -6.00 -8.94 -16.09
N ALA A 135 -6.47 -9.64 -15.06
CA ALA A 135 -7.60 -9.21 -14.24
C ALA A 135 -7.24 -8.05 -13.30
N PHE A 136 -8.06 -6.99 -13.34
CA PHE A 136 -8.00 -5.84 -12.44
C PHE A 136 -9.37 -5.63 -11.76
N PRO A 137 -9.42 -5.47 -10.43
CA PRO A 137 -10.68 -5.21 -9.74
C PRO A 137 -11.38 -3.94 -10.25
N GLY A 138 -12.64 -4.07 -10.64
CA GLY A 138 -13.50 -2.94 -11.02
C GLY A 138 -13.35 -2.46 -12.47
N ILE A 139 -12.34 -2.94 -13.21
CA ILE A 139 -12.15 -2.62 -14.62
C ILE A 139 -11.96 -3.88 -15.50
N GLY A 140 -12.31 -5.06 -14.99
CA GLY A 140 -12.24 -6.30 -15.76
C GLY A 140 -10.82 -6.70 -16.18
N PHE A 141 -10.75 -7.38 -17.32
CA PHE A 141 -9.51 -7.88 -17.91
C PHE A 141 -8.89 -6.85 -18.85
N GLN A 142 -7.61 -6.58 -18.67
CA GLN A 142 -6.89 -5.52 -19.37
C GLN A 142 -5.75 -6.09 -20.21
N PHE A 143 -5.55 -5.52 -21.40
CA PHE A 143 -4.33 -5.76 -22.17
C PHE A 143 -3.13 -5.24 -21.37
N HIS A 144 -2.13 -6.10 -21.13
CA HIS A 144 -1.00 -5.79 -20.27
C HIS A 144 0.33 -6.10 -20.98
N PRO A 145 0.95 -5.11 -21.64
CA PRO A 145 2.17 -5.30 -22.43
C PRO A 145 3.29 -6.07 -21.72
N LEU A 146 3.69 -5.64 -20.51
CA LEU A 146 4.80 -6.27 -19.78
C LEU A 146 4.61 -7.78 -19.57
N GLU A 147 3.36 -8.20 -19.38
CA GLU A 147 3.04 -9.59 -19.04
C GLU A 147 2.95 -10.48 -20.26
N ASN A 148 2.52 -9.92 -21.38
CA ASN A 148 2.56 -10.63 -22.66
C ASN A 148 4.01 -10.79 -23.13
N PHE A 149 4.85 -9.76 -23.04
CA PHE A 149 6.27 -9.91 -23.39
C PHE A 149 7.04 -10.81 -22.42
N GLY A 150 6.70 -10.79 -21.13
CA GLY A 150 7.22 -11.78 -20.18
C GLY A 150 6.86 -13.23 -20.57
N LYS A 151 5.65 -13.45 -21.09
CA LYS A 151 5.23 -14.77 -21.61
C LYS A 151 5.95 -15.11 -22.92
N LEU A 152 6.15 -14.15 -23.82
CA LEU A 152 6.93 -14.36 -25.04
C LEU A 152 8.37 -14.78 -24.70
N ASN A 153 9.04 -14.10 -23.76
CA ASN A 153 10.33 -14.52 -23.24
C ASN A 153 10.32 -15.95 -22.69
N ASN A 154 9.27 -16.34 -21.96
CA ASN A 154 9.13 -17.70 -21.45
C ASN A 154 8.98 -18.73 -22.59
N PHE A 155 8.20 -18.44 -23.62
CA PHE A 155 8.06 -19.33 -24.79
C PHE A 155 9.37 -19.44 -25.58
N VAL A 156 10.11 -18.33 -25.72
CA VAL A 156 11.44 -18.31 -26.33
C VAL A 156 12.41 -19.18 -25.53
N ALA A 157 12.47 -19.01 -24.21
CA ALA A 157 13.33 -19.81 -23.33
C ALA A 157 13.00 -21.31 -23.36
N GLN A 158 11.72 -21.65 -23.56
CA GLN A 158 11.24 -23.03 -23.70
C GLN A 158 11.43 -23.58 -25.12
N LYS A 159 11.90 -22.77 -26.09
CA LYS A 159 11.95 -23.11 -27.52
C LYS A 159 10.58 -23.55 -28.07
N ASN A 160 9.51 -22.93 -27.58
CA ASN A 160 8.16 -23.21 -28.03
C ASN A 160 7.83 -22.32 -29.24
N ASN A 161 8.26 -22.75 -30.43
CA ASN A 161 8.16 -21.97 -31.66
C ASN A 161 6.72 -21.53 -31.97
N THR A 162 5.76 -22.46 -31.92
CA THR A 162 4.35 -22.17 -32.23
C THR A 162 3.75 -21.11 -31.32
N ARG A 163 4.00 -21.19 -30.00
CA ARG A 163 3.47 -20.19 -29.06
C ARG A 163 4.22 -18.86 -29.13
N ALA A 164 5.53 -18.89 -29.39
CA ALA A 164 6.33 -17.70 -29.59
C ALA A 164 5.86 -16.94 -30.83
N GLU A 165 5.69 -17.63 -31.96
CA GLU A 165 5.21 -17.04 -33.24
C GLU A 165 3.81 -16.44 -33.08
N GLN A 166 2.86 -17.22 -32.55
CA GLN A 166 1.48 -16.76 -32.35
C GLN A 166 1.42 -15.48 -31.49
N LEU A 167 2.12 -15.48 -30.35
CA LEU A 167 2.10 -14.34 -29.44
C LEU A 167 2.87 -13.15 -30.01
N ALA A 168 4.01 -13.37 -30.67
CA ALA A 168 4.79 -12.30 -31.27
C ALA A 168 4.00 -11.56 -32.36
N GLN A 169 3.33 -12.29 -33.25
CA GLN A 169 2.48 -11.69 -34.28
C GLN A 169 1.31 -10.93 -33.67
N SER A 170 0.60 -11.54 -32.72
CA SER A 170 -0.53 -10.91 -32.03
C SER A 170 -0.12 -9.61 -31.31
N LEU A 171 1.13 -9.52 -30.84
CA LEU A 171 1.69 -8.31 -30.27
C LEU A 171 2.07 -7.28 -31.34
N LEU A 172 2.69 -7.69 -32.46
CA LEU A 172 3.03 -6.75 -33.55
C LEU A 172 1.80 -6.05 -34.13
N ASP A 173 0.69 -6.76 -34.28
CA ASP A 173 -0.58 -6.19 -34.77
C ASP A 173 -1.13 -5.09 -33.85
N ARG A 174 -0.70 -5.09 -32.57
CA ARG A 174 -1.10 -4.11 -31.54
C ARG A 174 -0.03 -3.04 -31.29
N SER A 175 1.02 -3.00 -32.11
CA SER A 175 2.11 -2.03 -31.96
C SER A 175 1.72 -0.64 -32.47
N VAL A 176 2.07 0.40 -31.72
CA VAL A 176 1.87 1.80 -32.12
C VAL A 176 3.21 2.49 -32.36
N VAL A 177 3.21 3.59 -33.11
CA VAL A 177 4.41 4.42 -33.27
C VAL A 177 4.50 5.46 -32.15
N ARG A 178 5.62 5.46 -31.41
CA ARG A 178 5.93 6.42 -30.33
C ARG A 178 7.41 6.80 -30.38
N SER A 179 7.70 8.11 -30.33
CA SER A 179 9.08 8.63 -30.36
C SER A 179 9.91 8.10 -31.56
N GLY A 180 9.28 7.90 -32.72
CA GLY A 180 9.93 7.35 -33.92
C GLY A 180 10.17 5.82 -33.88
N GLY A 181 9.84 5.15 -32.78
CA GLY A 181 9.94 3.69 -32.59
C GLY A 181 8.58 3.01 -32.46
N LEU A 182 8.60 1.71 -32.15
CA LEU A 182 7.41 0.92 -31.81
C LEU A 182 7.19 0.91 -30.30
N ALA A 183 5.93 0.91 -29.88
CA ALA A 183 5.56 0.77 -28.48
C ALA A 183 4.25 0.04 -28.28
N TRP A 184 4.03 -0.42 -27.04
CA TRP A 184 2.76 -0.96 -26.58
C TRP A 184 2.20 -0.14 -25.43
N GLU A 185 0.95 0.29 -25.62
CA GLU A 185 0.19 1.14 -24.71
C GLU A 185 -0.62 0.34 -23.71
N TYR A 186 -0.80 0.93 -22.52
CA TYR A 186 -1.76 0.52 -21.52
C TYR A 186 -2.98 1.43 -21.65
N TYR A 187 -4.17 0.83 -21.72
CA TYR A 187 -5.42 1.52 -22.05
C TYR A 187 -6.31 1.82 -20.83
N PHE A 188 -5.78 1.69 -19.62
CA PHE A 188 -6.49 1.94 -18.36
C PHE A 188 -5.81 2.99 -17.49
N ARG A 189 -6.58 3.63 -16.61
CA ARG A 189 -6.04 4.54 -15.59
C ARG A 189 -5.29 3.76 -14.52
N PHE A 190 -4.12 4.24 -14.13
CA PHE A 190 -3.31 3.62 -13.09
C PHE A 190 -2.53 4.68 -12.32
N GLU A 191 -2.61 4.67 -10.98
CA GLU A 191 -1.88 5.60 -10.09
C GLU A 191 -1.94 7.08 -10.52
N GLY A 192 -3.11 7.54 -10.96
CA GLY A 192 -3.33 8.91 -11.43
C GLY A 192 -2.95 9.17 -12.91
N GLY A 193 -2.26 8.24 -13.56
CA GLY A 193 -1.93 8.28 -14.97
C GLY A 193 -3.16 8.12 -15.87
N GLN A 194 -3.25 8.96 -16.90
CA GLN A 194 -4.29 8.86 -17.93
C GLN A 194 -3.84 7.95 -19.07
N PRO A 195 -4.70 7.05 -19.57
CA PRO A 195 -4.40 6.25 -20.74
C PRO A 195 -4.53 7.09 -22.03
N PRO A 196 -3.82 6.71 -23.12
CA PRO A 196 -2.86 5.63 -23.16
C PRO A 196 -1.51 6.07 -22.56
N TRP A 197 -0.87 5.17 -21.81
CA TRP A 197 0.49 5.37 -21.33
C TRP A 197 1.37 4.19 -21.68
N ILE A 198 2.69 4.40 -21.68
CA ILE A 198 3.69 3.35 -21.94
C ILE A 198 4.62 3.21 -20.72
N SER A 199 5.30 2.06 -20.63
CA SER A 199 6.26 1.75 -19.57
C SER A 199 7.64 1.49 -20.15
N GLY A 200 8.67 2.14 -19.60
CA GLY A 200 10.05 1.95 -20.04
C GLY A 200 10.54 0.51 -19.84
N MET A 201 10.23 -0.08 -18.69
CA MET A 201 10.50 -1.49 -18.41
C MET A 201 9.78 -2.41 -19.40
N ALA A 202 8.50 -2.14 -19.71
CA ALA A 202 7.76 -2.96 -20.68
C ALA A 202 8.36 -2.87 -22.09
N GLN A 203 8.81 -1.70 -22.54
CA GLN A 203 9.45 -1.56 -23.85
C GLN A 203 10.82 -2.27 -23.90
N ALA A 204 11.61 -2.22 -22.82
CA ALA A 204 12.87 -2.96 -22.77
C ALA A 204 12.66 -4.49 -22.79
N VAL A 205 11.68 -5.00 -22.03
CA VAL A 205 11.29 -6.41 -22.05
C VAL A 205 10.74 -6.81 -23.43
N ALA A 206 10.03 -5.91 -24.12
CA ALA A 206 9.56 -6.13 -25.48
C ALA A 206 10.70 -6.23 -26.50
N ALA A 207 11.69 -5.34 -26.42
CA ALA A 207 12.88 -5.40 -27.27
C ALA A 207 13.61 -6.74 -27.09
N GLN A 208 13.85 -7.16 -25.84
CA GLN A 208 14.43 -8.47 -25.51
C GLN A 208 13.61 -9.64 -26.07
N ALA A 209 12.29 -9.62 -25.86
CA ALA A 209 11.43 -10.74 -26.24
C ALA A 209 11.32 -10.89 -27.76
N LEU A 210 11.24 -9.78 -28.49
CA LEU A 210 11.17 -9.78 -29.95
C LEU A 210 12.51 -10.15 -30.59
N SER A 211 13.65 -9.72 -30.04
CA SER A 211 14.97 -10.15 -30.54
C SER A 211 15.19 -11.65 -30.30
N GLY A 212 14.79 -12.15 -29.13
CA GLY A 212 14.83 -13.57 -28.82
C GLY A 212 13.90 -14.40 -29.72
N ALA A 213 12.67 -13.93 -29.96
CA ALA A 213 11.72 -14.59 -30.86
C ALA A 213 12.20 -14.58 -32.32
N GLY A 214 12.73 -13.45 -32.80
CA GLY A 214 13.30 -13.34 -34.15
C GLY A 214 14.47 -14.30 -34.36
N THR A 215 15.30 -14.49 -33.34
CA THR A 215 16.40 -15.47 -33.38
C THR A 215 15.86 -16.91 -33.38
N LEU A 216 14.94 -17.24 -32.47
CA LEU A 216 14.36 -18.59 -32.36
C LEU A 216 13.64 -19.01 -33.64
N LEU A 217 12.90 -18.10 -34.25
CA LEU A 217 12.05 -18.35 -35.43
C LEU A 217 12.77 -18.06 -36.75
N THR A 218 14.00 -17.53 -36.71
CA THR A 218 14.72 -17.03 -37.90
C THR A 218 13.90 -15.99 -38.67
N ASP A 219 13.20 -15.12 -37.93
CA ASP A 219 12.31 -14.10 -38.50
C ASP A 219 12.97 -12.68 -38.43
N PRO A 220 13.39 -12.12 -39.58
CA PRO A 220 13.99 -10.80 -39.64
C PRO A 220 12.99 -9.65 -39.34
N THR A 221 11.68 -9.89 -39.45
CA THR A 221 10.66 -8.89 -39.14
C THR A 221 10.57 -8.65 -37.63
N LEU A 222 10.64 -9.72 -36.82
CA LEU A 222 10.71 -9.65 -35.36
C LEU A 222 12.01 -9.00 -34.88
N THR A 223 13.12 -9.32 -35.55
CA THR A 223 14.42 -8.68 -35.28
C THR A 223 14.34 -7.18 -35.55
N SER A 224 13.80 -6.78 -36.71
CA SER A 224 13.59 -5.36 -37.06
C SER A 224 12.63 -4.66 -36.10
N ALA A 225 11.57 -5.35 -35.66
CA ALA A 225 10.64 -4.83 -34.66
C ALA A 225 11.36 -4.58 -33.33
N SER A 226 12.18 -5.51 -32.86
CA SER A 226 12.94 -5.34 -31.61
C SER A 226 13.82 -4.07 -31.61
N GLN A 227 14.48 -3.79 -32.73
CA GLN A 227 15.26 -2.56 -32.94
C GLN A 227 14.39 -1.31 -32.93
N ARG A 228 13.20 -1.36 -33.55
CA ARG A 228 12.26 -0.24 -33.53
C ARG A 228 11.71 0.02 -32.13
N VAL A 229 11.53 -1.01 -31.30
CA VAL A 229 11.08 -0.84 -29.92
C VAL A 229 12.17 -0.23 -29.06
N TYR A 230 13.41 -0.68 -29.23
CA TYR A 230 14.56 -0.10 -28.54
C TYR A 230 14.65 1.43 -28.77
N LYS A 231 14.39 1.93 -29.98
CA LYS A 231 14.36 3.38 -30.28
C LYS A 231 13.43 4.19 -29.36
N THR A 232 12.38 3.60 -28.81
CA THR A 232 11.48 4.28 -27.86
C THR A 232 12.04 4.31 -26.43
N VAL A 233 12.87 3.33 -26.04
CA VAL A 233 13.36 3.16 -24.65
C VAL A 233 14.14 4.37 -24.12
N PRO A 234 15.10 4.99 -24.85
CA PRO A 234 15.82 6.16 -24.35
C PRO A 234 14.91 7.32 -23.92
N SER A 235 13.80 7.55 -24.64
CA SER A 235 12.82 8.61 -24.32
C SER A 235 12.05 8.36 -23.01
N LEU A 236 12.15 7.14 -22.47
CA LEU A 236 11.52 6.70 -21.23
C LEU A 236 12.49 6.71 -20.06
N THR A 237 13.63 7.38 -20.20
CA THR A 237 14.55 7.62 -19.08
C THR A 237 14.35 9.03 -18.51
N ARG A 238 14.84 9.21 -17.29
CA ARG A 238 15.02 10.51 -16.65
C ARG A 238 16.34 10.52 -15.88
N LEU A 239 16.83 11.68 -15.48
CA LEU A 239 18.04 11.75 -14.67
C LEU A 239 17.72 11.56 -13.17
N VAL A 240 18.59 10.80 -12.50
CA VAL A 240 18.82 10.83 -11.04
C VAL A 240 20.25 11.31 -10.79
N GLN A 241 20.63 11.45 -9.52
CA GLN A 241 21.95 11.94 -9.11
C GLN A 241 23.13 11.19 -9.75
N THR A 242 22.97 9.91 -10.08
CA THR A 242 24.04 9.01 -10.54
C THR A 242 23.92 8.60 -12.01
N GLY A 243 22.98 9.18 -12.77
CA GLY A 243 22.80 8.89 -14.20
C GLY A 243 21.34 8.67 -14.61
N PRO A 244 21.09 8.03 -15.76
CA PRO A 244 19.75 7.77 -16.24
C PRO A 244 19.04 6.70 -15.39
N TRP A 245 17.73 6.90 -15.22
CA TRP A 245 16.82 6.00 -14.54
C TRP A 245 15.58 5.79 -15.40
N ILE A 246 15.16 4.54 -15.55
CA ILE A 246 13.98 4.20 -16.35
C ILE A 246 12.71 4.69 -15.65
N ARG A 247 11.83 5.33 -16.40
CA ARG A 247 10.45 5.59 -15.99
C ARG A 247 9.67 4.29 -16.12
N LEU A 248 9.34 3.67 -14.98
CA LEU A 248 8.43 2.53 -14.97
C LEU A 248 7.11 2.93 -15.64
N TYR A 249 6.60 4.12 -15.33
CA TYR A 249 5.43 4.71 -15.96
C TYR A 249 5.82 6.02 -16.65
N ALA A 250 5.54 6.16 -17.94
CA ALA A 250 5.91 7.35 -18.70
C ALA A 250 5.30 8.66 -18.15
N PHE A 251 4.21 8.57 -17.40
CA PHE A 251 3.48 9.71 -16.84
C PHE A 251 3.99 10.18 -15.47
N ASN A 252 4.91 9.46 -14.81
CA ASN A 252 5.42 9.85 -13.50
C ASN A 252 6.95 9.80 -13.41
N ASN A 253 7.47 10.21 -12.25
CA ASN A 253 8.92 10.32 -11.99
C ASN A 253 9.39 9.42 -10.85
N ASP A 254 8.63 8.39 -10.49
CA ASP A 254 9.01 7.51 -9.38
C ASP A 254 10.33 6.80 -9.69
N THR A 255 11.17 6.63 -8.66
CA THR A 255 12.45 5.93 -8.78
C THR A 255 12.24 4.48 -8.36
N VAL A 256 11.74 3.63 -9.25
CA VAL A 256 11.37 2.24 -8.93
C VAL A 256 12.52 1.27 -9.19
N LEU A 257 12.98 0.53 -8.18
CA LEU A 257 14.21 -0.27 -8.25
C LEU A 257 14.10 -1.48 -9.18
N ASN A 258 13.05 -2.28 -9.03
CA ASN A 258 12.87 -3.48 -9.85
C ASN A 258 12.70 -3.14 -11.34
N ALA A 259 12.13 -1.97 -11.65
CA ALA A 259 12.01 -1.50 -13.02
C ALA A 259 13.38 -1.21 -13.64
N GLN A 260 14.25 -0.50 -12.92
CA GLN A 260 15.62 -0.22 -13.34
C GLN A 260 16.40 -1.51 -13.58
N LEU A 261 16.42 -2.40 -12.59
CA LEU A 261 17.19 -3.64 -12.66
C LEU A 261 16.70 -4.58 -13.78
N GLN A 262 15.39 -4.74 -13.96
CA GLN A 262 14.86 -5.56 -15.07
C GLN A 262 15.18 -4.92 -16.42
N THR A 263 15.13 -3.59 -16.52
CA THR A 263 15.46 -2.89 -17.78
C THR A 263 16.92 -3.14 -18.16
N ILE A 264 17.85 -3.09 -17.20
CA ILE A 264 19.26 -3.42 -17.45
C ILE A 264 19.40 -4.86 -17.96
N VAL A 265 18.79 -5.84 -17.29
CA VAL A 265 18.84 -7.26 -17.71
C VAL A 265 18.29 -7.43 -19.12
N SER A 266 17.13 -6.83 -19.42
CA SER A 266 16.50 -6.92 -20.74
C SER A 266 17.32 -6.26 -21.83
N LEU A 267 17.91 -5.08 -21.58
CA LEU A 267 18.75 -4.41 -22.56
C LEU A 267 20.09 -5.12 -22.78
N GLN A 268 20.69 -5.72 -21.75
CA GLN A 268 21.87 -6.57 -21.92
C GLN A 268 21.56 -7.78 -22.81
N ASP A 269 20.43 -8.44 -22.61
CA ASP A 269 20.01 -9.59 -23.43
C ASP A 269 19.70 -9.17 -24.87
N TYR A 270 18.99 -8.06 -25.05
CA TYR A 270 18.72 -7.49 -26.37
C TYR A 270 20.03 -7.12 -27.10
N ALA A 271 20.94 -6.41 -26.44
CA ALA A 271 22.19 -5.97 -27.04
C ALA A 271 23.12 -7.14 -27.39
N ALA A 272 23.20 -8.16 -26.52
CA ALA A 272 23.95 -9.38 -26.82
C ALA A 272 23.41 -10.13 -28.04
N GLN A 273 22.08 -10.08 -28.24
CA GLN A 273 21.43 -10.76 -29.37
C GLN A 273 21.54 -10.00 -30.69
N THR A 274 21.52 -8.66 -30.65
CA THR A 274 21.44 -7.81 -31.85
C THR A 274 22.74 -7.11 -32.21
N GLY A 275 23.72 -7.04 -31.30
CA GLY A 275 24.93 -6.23 -31.47
C GLY A 275 24.68 -4.72 -31.41
N ASP A 276 23.53 -4.28 -30.90
CA ASP A 276 23.16 -2.86 -30.81
C ASP A 276 24.02 -2.11 -29.77
N GLN A 277 25.01 -1.37 -30.25
CA GLN A 277 25.96 -0.64 -29.40
C GLN A 277 25.27 0.43 -28.54
N ALA A 278 24.24 1.10 -29.07
CA ALA A 278 23.54 2.12 -28.29
C ALA A 278 22.81 1.49 -27.09
N ALA A 279 22.26 0.27 -27.27
CA ALA A 279 21.64 -0.45 -26.17
C ALA A 279 22.66 -0.95 -25.14
N THR A 280 23.84 -1.39 -25.59
CA THR A 280 24.98 -1.69 -24.70
C THR A 280 25.36 -0.48 -23.84
N ASP A 281 25.47 0.69 -24.46
CA ASP A 281 25.86 1.92 -23.77
C ASP A 281 24.77 2.35 -22.77
N LEU A 282 23.49 2.30 -23.17
CA LEU A 282 22.38 2.64 -22.28
C LEU A 282 22.28 1.67 -21.10
N ALA A 283 22.40 0.36 -21.33
CA ALA A 283 22.39 -0.64 -20.26
C ALA A 283 23.52 -0.39 -19.26
N SER A 284 24.71 -0.03 -19.75
CA SER A 284 25.87 0.31 -18.91
C SER A 284 25.63 1.56 -18.07
N GLN A 285 25.07 2.62 -18.65
CA GLN A 285 24.72 3.85 -17.92
C GLN A 285 23.64 3.61 -16.86
N LEU A 286 22.60 2.84 -17.19
CA LEU A 286 21.54 2.45 -16.26
C LEU A 286 22.11 1.62 -15.09
N GLN A 287 23.05 0.72 -15.36
CA GLN A 287 23.71 -0.08 -14.33
C GLN A 287 24.57 0.79 -13.42
N ALA A 288 25.40 1.69 -13.97
CA ALA A 288 26.20 2.62 -13.17
C ALA A 288 25.30 3.48 -12.26
N ALA A 289 24.17 3.97 -12.79
CA ALA A 289 23.19 4.71 -12.01
C ALA A 289 22.57 3.86 -10.89
N ALA A 290 22.23 2.59 -11.17
CA ALA A 290 21.72 1.65 -10.18
C ALA A 290 22.72 1.39 -9.06
N VAL A 291 23.99 1.11 -9.39
CA VAL A 291 25.08 0.92 -8.42
C VAL A 291 25.21 2.11 -7.48
N GLY A 292 25.20 3.34 -8.03
CA GLY A 292 25.30 4.55 -7.21
C GLY A 292 24.06 4.84 -6.34
N MET A 293 22.87 4.33 -6.71
CA MET A 293 21.62 4.57 -5.97
C MET A 293 21.24 3.44 -5.01
N LEU A 294 21.79 2.23 -5.17
CA LEU A 294 21.45 1.06 -4.35
C LEU A 294 21.47 1.32 -2.83
N PRO A 295 22.46 2.05 -2.26
CA PRO A 295 22.46 2.35 -0.83
C PRO A 295 21.20 3.09 -0.35
N ARG A 296 20.55 3.87 -1.23
CA ARG A 296 19.34 4.62 -0.89
C ARG A 296 18.06 3.78 -0.91
N PHE A 297 18.13 2.57 -1.47
CA PHE A 297 17.03 1.60 -1.45
C PHE A 297 17.16 0.61 -0.31
N ASP A 298 18.25 0.66 0.45
CA ASP A 298 18.50 -0.25 1.56
C ASP A 298 18.07 0.40 2.88
N THR A 299 17.11 -0.22 3.57
CA THR A 299 16.65 0.23 4.89
C THR A 299 17.57 -0.22 6.03
N GLY A 300 18.55 -1.04 5.73
CA GLY A 300 19.39 -1.77 6.67
C GLY A 300 18.97 -3.23 6.85
N TYR A 301 17.70 -3.55 6.58
CA TYR A 301 17.03 -4.82 6.92
C TYR A 301 16.06 -5.34 5.86
N TRP A 302 15.87 -4.55 4.80
CA TRP A 302 14.95 -4.80 3.68
C TRP A 302 15.19 -3.77 2.57
N SER A 303 14.75 -4.08 1.35
CA SER A 303 14.78 -3.13 0.23
C SER A 303 13.52 -2.27 0.13
N LEU A 304 13.65 -1.04 -0.37
CA LEU A 304 12.53 -0.17 -0.74
C LEU A 304 12.01 -0.53 -2.14
N TYR A 305 10.71 -0.38 -2.37
CA TYR A 305 10.12 -0.53 -3.70
C TYR A 305 10.53 0.63 -4.62
N SER A 306 10.32 1.85 -4.12
CA SER A 306 10.68 3.10 -4.76
C SER A 306 11.43 4.00 -3.79
N LEU A 307 12.29 4.88 -4.32
CA LEU A 307 13.01 5.84 -3.48
C LEU A 307 12.04 6.76 -2.75
N GLY A 308 12.18 6.85 -1.42
CA GLY A 308 11.25 7.62 -0.57
C GLY A 308 9.89 6.95 -0.34
N GLY A 309 9.68 5.75 -0.90
CA GLY A 309 8.48 4.96 -0.72
C GLY A 309 8.55 3.98 0.45
N ALA A 310 7.60 3.05 0.47
CA ALA A 310 7.54 1.97 1.46
C ALA A 310 8.56 0.85 1.17
N GLU A 311 8.75 0.00 2.18
CA GLU A 311 9.42 -1.30 2.03
C GLU A 311 8.78 -2.11 0.88
N ALA A 312 9.61 -2.77 0.09
CA ALA A 312 9.17 -3.60 -1.02
C ALA A 312 8.28 -4.74 -0.50
N PRO A 313 7.13 -5.01 -1.13
CA PRO A 313 6.40 -6.26 -0.88
C PRO A 313 7.30 -7.47 -1.13
N LEU A 314 7.00 -8.60 -0.49
CA LEU A 314 7.87 -9.79 -0.49
C LEU A 314 8.26 -10.25 -1.90
N ASP A 315 7.30 -10.32 -2.81
CA ASP A 315 7.52 -10.72 -4.20
C ASP A 315 8.47 -9.77 -4.93
N TYR A 316 8.37 -8.46 -4.69
CA TYR A 316 9.29 -7.47 -5.27
C TYR A 316 10.68 -7.51 -4.64
N HIS A 317 10.79 -7.75 -3.34
CA HIS A 317 12.08 -7.92 -2.68
C HIS A 317 12.82 -9.14 -3.24
N GLN A 318 12.14 -10.29 -3.31
CA GLN A 318 12.68 -11.52 -3.92
C GLN A 318 13.06 -11.31 -5.40
N TYR A 319 12.26 -10.51 -6.12
CA TYR A 319 12.54 -10.19 -7.51
C TYR A 319 13.80 -9.32 -7.66
N VAL A 320 13.97 -8.29 -6.83
CA VAL A 320 15.20 -7.49 -6.78
C VAL A 320 16.42 -8.35 -6.46
N VAL A 321 16.34 -9.24 -5.45
CA VAL A 321 17.42 -10.18 -5.12
C VAL A 321 17.81 -11.02 -6.34
N ARG A 322 16.83 -11.54 -7.07
CA ARG A 322 17.07 -12.32 -8.29
C ARG A 322 17.77 -11.50 -9.37
N LEU A 323 17.29 -10.28 -9.63
CA LEU A 323 17.87 -9.39 -10.66
C LEU A 323 19.30 -8.97 -10.31
N LEU A 324 19.56 -8.62 -9.05
CA LEU A 324 20.91 -8.34 -8.56
C LEU A 324 21.82 -9.57 -8.71
N GLY A 325 21.32 -10.76 -8.40
CA GLY A 325 22.07 -12.01 -8.60
C GLY A 325 22.40 -12.30 -10.07
N ILE A 326 21.49 -11.97 -11.00
CA ILE A 326 21.76 -12.05 -12.44
C ILE A 326 22.87 -11.07 -12.83
N LEU A 327 22.73 -9.80 -12.46
CA LEU A 327 23.66 -8.75 -12.86
C LEU A 327 25.04 -8.91 -12.21
N SER A 328 25.10 -9.33 -10.94
CA SER A 328 26.33 -9.70 -10.24
C SER A 328 27.12 -10.76 -11.02
N LYS A 329 26.46 -11.85 -11.44
CA LYS A 329 27.13 -12.90 -12.22
C LYS A 329 27.59 -12.44 -13.60
N ARG A 330 26.81 -11.59 -14.27
CA ARG A 330 27.13 -11.09 -15.61
C ARG A 330 28.28 -10.09 -15.63
N THR A 331 28.32 -9.21 -14.64
CA THR A 331 29.21 -8.04 -14.66
C THR A 331 30.37 -8.16 -13.68
N GLN A 332 30.31 -9.10 -12.74
CA GLN A 332 31.27 -9.27 -11.65
C GLN A 332 31.41 -7.99 -10.80
N ASP A 333 30.38 -7.12 -10.80
CA ASP A 333 30.38 -5.89 -10.00
C ASP A 333 30.26 -6.23 -8.50
N PRO A 334 31.22 -5.79 -7.66
CA PRO A 334 31.23 -6.12 -6.24
C PRO A 334 30.07 -5.47 -5.47
N THR A 335 29.58 -4.31 -5.90
CA THR A 335 28.44 -3.63 -5.27
C THR A 335 27.17 -4.43 -5.52
N LEU A 336 26.91 -4.85 -6.77
CA LEU A 336 25.76 -5.68 -7.10
C LEU A 336 25.79 -7.01 -6.33
N THR A 337 26.97 -7.61 -6.20
CA THR A 337 27.19 -8.84 -5.43
C THR A 337 26.86 -8.64 -3.94
N THR A 338 27.35 -7.55 -3.35
CA THR A 338 27.09 -7.18 -1.96
C THR A 338 25.59 -7.00 -1.70
N TYR A 339 24.89 -6.25 -2.54
CA TYR A 339 23.44 -6.03 -2.37
C TYR A 339 22.61 -7.28 -2.67
N ALA A 340 23.02 -8.12 -3.63
CA ALA A 340 22.37 -9.41 -3.86
C ALA A 340 22.43 -10.30 -2.60
N GLN A 341 23.60 -10.36 -1.96
CA GLN A 341 23.79 -11.10 -0.72
C GLN A 341 23.01 -10.47 0.43
N ARG A 342 23.16 -9.16 0.66
CA ARG A 342 22.51 -8.45 1.77
C ARG A 342 20.98 -8.57 1.73
N PHE A 343 20.35 -8.25 0.60
CA PHE A 343 18.91 -8.44 0.45
C PHE A 343 18.54 -9.93 0.49
N GLY A 344 19.41 -10.83 0.03
CA GLY A 344 19.22 -12.27 0.21
C GLY A 344 19.29 -12.74 1.67
N ASP A 345 20.05 -12.08 2.52
CA ASP A 345 20.13 -12.34 3.97
C ASP A 345 18.89 -11.78 4.68
N ASP A 346 18.37 -10.63 4.26
CA ASP A 346 17.16 -10.00 4.80
C ASP A 346 15.93 -10.93 4.73
N LEU A 347 15.87 -11.81 3.72
CA LEU A 347 14.83 -12.85 3.58
C LEU A 347 14.86 -13.91 4.67
N ARG A 348 15.96 -14.06 5.40
CA ARG A 348 16.19 -15.12 6.40
C ARG A 348 16.37 -14.57 7.81
N GLN A 349 16.80 -13.32 7.94
CA GLN A 349 17.02 -12.69 9.22
C GLN A 349 15.69 -12.28 9.85
N PRO A 350 15.42 -12.64 11.12
CA PRO A 350 14.22 -12.21 11.81
C PRO A 350 14.19 -10.69 12.02
N PRO A 351 13.00 -10.10 12.27
CA PRO A 351 12.91 -8.69 12.59
C PRO A 351 13.66 -8.38 13.89
N VAL A 352 14.38 -7.27 13.92
CA VAL A 352 15.02 -6.77 15.14
C VAL A 352 14.05 -5.82 15.83
N VAL A 353 13.83 -6.04 17.13
CA VAL A 353 13.04 -5.18 18.00
C VAL A 353 13.99 -4.39 18.90
N LYS A 354 13.75 -3.09 19.05
CA LYS A 354 14.39 -2.27 20.10
C LYS A 354 13.32 -1.75 21.05
N GLU A 355 13.59 -1.84 22.34
CA GLU A 355 12.71 -1.36 23.39
C GLU A 355 12.77 0.17 23.54
N GLY A 356 11.63 0.77 23.91
CA GLY A 356 11.55 2.14 24.40
C GLY A 356 11.67 2.20 25.92
N ALA A 357 11.36 3.36 26.49
CA ALA A 357 11.36 3.54 27.94
C ALA A 357 10.28 2.67 28.63
N ALA A 358 10.56 2.28 29.89
CA ALA A 358 9.60 1.58 30.71
C ALA A 358 8.32 2.41 30.95
N PRO A 359 7.12 1.80 30.91
CA PRO A 359 5.86 2.52 31.10
C PRO A 359 5.65 3.03 32.53
N GLY A 360 6.45 2.56 33.51
CA GLY A 360 6.30 2.87 34.92
C GLY A 360 5.15 2.10 35.58
N ALA A 361 4.74 2.55 36.77
CA ALA A 361 3.63 1.96 37.49
C ALA A 361 2.27 2.43 36.95
N ILE A 362 1.31 1.50 36.88
CA ILE A 362 -0.07 1.74 36.48
C ILE A 362 -1.04 1.47 37.63
N TYR A 363 -2.17 2.18 37.64
CA TYR A 363 -3.23 2.10 38.65
C TYR A 363 -4.57 1.80 37.95
N PRO A 364 -4.79 0.56 37.46
CA PRO A 364 -5.93 0.24 36.59
C PRO A 364 -7.29 0.20 37.29
N TRP A 365 -7.33 0.31 38.62
CA TRP A 365 -8.56 0.27 39.40
C TRP A 365 -8.57 1.41 40.43
N PRO A 366 -9.57 2.31 40.37
CA PRO A 366 -10.66 2.36 39.38
C PRO A 366 -10.17 2.80 37.98
N GLN A 367 -10.98 2.59 36.95
CA GLN A 367 -10.70 3.10 35.59
C GLN A 367 -11.12 4.57 35.50
N ASP A 368 -10.25 5.48 35.90
CA ASP A 368 -10.51 6.92 35.94
C ASP A 368 -9.84 7.72 34.80
N GLY A 369 -9.16 7.01 33.90
CA GLY A 369 -8.43 7.56 32.76
C GLY A 369 -7.00 8.00 33.08
N TYR A 370 -6.51 7.80 34.30
CA TYR A 370 -5.17 8.20 34.73
C TYR A 370 -4.33 7.00 35.10
N ARG A 371 -3.34 6.70 34.25
CA ARG A 371 -2.44 5.54 34.43
C ARG A 371 -3.20 4.20 34.50
N ASP A 372 -4.37 4.11 33.85
CA ASP A 372 -5.14 2.85 33.76
C ASP A 372 -4.46 1.78 32.89
N SER A 373 -3.57 2.20 31.99
CA SER A 373 -2.97 1.37 30.95
C SER A 373 -1.48 1.64 30.81
N ALA A 374 -0.71 0.62 30.44
CA ALA A 374 0.70 0.77 30.11
C ALA A 374 0.88 1.08 28.62
N ARG A 375 1.76 2.02 28.30
CA ARG A 375 2.15 2.32 26.92
C ARG A 375 3.53 1.74 26.64
N TYR A 376 3.57 0.69 25.83
CA TYR A 376 4.82 0.11 25.35
C TYR A 376 5.24 0.78 24.05
N VAL A 377 6.42 1.40 24.05
CA VAL A 377 7.05 1.95 22.86
C VAL A 377 8.14 1.00 22.41
N PHE A 378 8.22 0.71 21.11
CA PHE A 378 9.22 -0.18 20.54
C PHE A 378 9.50 0.20 19.09
N TRP A 379 10.67 -0.17 18.59
CA TRP A 379 11.05 -0.03 17.19
C TRP A 379 11.17 -1.41 16.54
N VAL A 380 10.69 -1.57 15.31
CA VAL A 380 10.88 -2.79 14.52
C VAL A 380 11.68 -2.50 13.25
N SER A 381 12.56 -3.43 12.86
CA SER A 381 13.51 -3.21 11.78
C SER A 381 12.95 -3.32 10.38
N LYS A 382 11.90 -4.12 10.22
CA LYS A 382 11.19 -4.35 8.97
C LYS A 382 9.71 -4.56 9.23
N ARG A 383 8.88 -4.40 8.20
CA ARG A 383 7.43 -4.63 8.30
C ARG A 383 7.14 -5.98 8.96
N SER A 384 6.44 -5.93 10.10
CA SER A 384 6.20 -7.09 10.96
C SER A 384 4.76 -7.13 11.46
N THR A 385 4.26 -8.33 11.67
CA THR A 385 3.11 -8.59 12.53
C THR A 385 3.61 -8.74 13.95
N VAL A 386 3.22 -7.85 14.86
CA VAL A 386 3.66 -7.85 16.26
C VAL A 386 2.53 -8.25 17.19
N ARG A 387 2.88 -8.95 18.28
CA ARG A 387 1.94 -9.38 19.31
C ARG A 387 2.59 -9.23 20.69
N LEU A 388 1.97 -8.39 21.53
CA LEU A 388 2.36 -8.22 22.93
C LEU A 388 1.78 -9.37 23.79
N GLN A 389 2.63 -10.00 24.58
CA GLN A 389 2.32 -11.11 25.48
C GLN A 389 2.71 -10.72 26.91
N ILE A 390 1.76 -10.72 27.84
CA ILE A 390 2.01 -10.44 29.27
C ILE A 390 1.33 -11.50 30.15
N ASP A 391 0.04 -11.72 29.90
CA ASP A 391 -0.77 -12.74 30.59
C ASP A 391 -1.75 -13.38 29.59
N HIS A 392 -2.47 -12.53 28.85
CA HIS A 392 -3.16 -12.91 27.62
C HIS A 392 -2.53 -12.23 26.43
N ALA A 393 -2.28 -13.03 25.38
CA ALA A 393 -1.66 -12.53 24.18
C ALA A 393 -2.67 -11.71 23.37
N GLY A 394 -2.42 -10.41 23.23
CA GLY A 394 -3.31 -9.48 22.54
C GLY A 394 -3.48 -9.82 21.05
N SER A 395 -4.38 -9.11 20.37
CA SER A 395 -4.53 -9.26 18.91
C SER A 395 -3.25 -8.84 18.19
N PRO A 396 -2.80 -9.59 17.18
CA PRO A 396 -1.64 -9.19 16.39
C PRO A 396 -1.94 -7.91 15.60
N VAL A 397 -0.93 -7.05 15.44
CA VAL A 397 -1.01 -5.81 14.67
C VAL A 397 0.10 -5.78 13.63
N VAL A 398 -0.21 -5.40 12.39
CA VAL A 398 0.80 -5.20 11.36
C VAL A 398 1.34 -3.78 11.45
N VAL A 399 2.64 -3.65 11.64
CA VAL A 399 3.35 -2.37 11.71
C VAL A 399 4.45 -2.31 10.64
N PRO A 400 4.67 -1.15 9.99
CA PRO A 400 5.83 -0.95 9.12
C PRO A 400 7.13 -0.88 9.95
N ARG A 401 8.30 -0.83 9.31
CA ARG A 401 9.54 -0.47 10.01
C ARG A 401 9.40 0.86 10.77
N GLY A 402 10.10 1.01 11.89
CA GLY A 402 10.11 2.25 12.67
C GLY A 402 9.59 2.10 14.09
N TRP A 403 9.42 3.24 14.77
CA TRP A 403 8.89 3.34 16.14
C TRP A 403 7.37 3.24 16.16
N HIS A 404 6.85 2.43 17.08
CA HIS A 404 5.43 2.20 17.31
C HIS A 404 5.12 2.20 18.79
N ALA A 405 3.83 2.25 19.11
CA ALA A 405 3.36 2.07 20.47
C ALA A 405 2.13 1.16 20.52
N VAL A 406 2.07 0.31 21.54
CA VAL A 406 0.89 -0.49 21.87
C VAL A 406 0.46 -0.14 23.29
N LEU A 407 -0.83 0.08 23.46
CA LEU A 407 -1.43 0.26 24.77
C LEU A 407 -1.88 -1.11 25.29
N TRP A 408 -1.49 -1.41 26.52
CA TRP A 408 -1.93 -2.59 27.24
C TRP A 408 -2.80 -2.19 28.42
N SER A 409 -4.00 -2.75 28.47
CA SER A 409 -4.90 -2.61 29.61
C SER A 409 -4.94 -3.94 30.37
N PRO A 410 -4.59 -3.96 31.67
CA PRO A 410 -4.41 -5.18 32.45
C PRO A 410 -5.70 -5.95 32.77
N GLY A 411 -6.89 -5.44 32.44
CA GLY A 411 -8.15 -6.15 32.70
C GLY A 411 -8.40 -6.39 34.21
N ARG A 412 -8.57 -7.65 34.62
CA ARG A 412 -8.71 -8.07 36.04
C ARG A 412 -7.58 -9.03 36.42
N ILE A 413 -6.36 -8.51 36.55
CA ILE A 413 -5.20 -9.26 37.03
C ILE A 413 -4.84 -8.89 38.47
N GLN A 414 -3.85 -9.55 39.04
CA GLN A 414 -3.33 -9.22 40.37
C GLN A 414 -2.38 -8.02 40.31
N ALA A 415 -2.21 -7.33 41.44
CA ALA A 415 -1.12 -6.36 41.57
C ALA A 415 0.22 -7.12 41.56
N GLY A 416 1.23 -6.58 40.90
CA GLY A 416 2.51 -7.26 40.71
C GLY A 416 3.35 -6.65 39.60
N ILE A 417 4.53 -7.21 39.37
CA ILE A 417 5.43 -6.83 38.28
C ILE A 417 5.24 -7.84 37.14
N TYR A 418 5.03 -7.31 35.94
CA TYR A 418 4.82 -8.10 34.73
C TYR A 418 5.87 -7.74 33.69
N THR A 419 6.58 -8.74 33.18
CA THR A 419 7.54 -8.58 32.07
C THR A 419 6.87 -9.01 30.77
N PRO A 420 6.57 -8.08 29.85
CA PRO A 420 6.01 -8.43 28.56
C PRO A 420 7.05 -9.07 27.66
N ASN A 421 6.59 -9.92 26.76
CA ASN A 421 7.32 -10.30 25.57
C ASN A 421 6.61 -9.76 24.32
N LEU A 422 7.38 -9.22 23.38
CA LEU A 422 6.90 -8.82 22.07
C LEU A 422 7.35 -9.85 21.02
N HIS A 423 6.39 -10.61 20.51
CA HIS A 423 6.60 -11.53 19.40
C HIS A 423 6.42 -10.78 18.07
N ALA A 424 7.43 -10.77 17.21
CA ALA A 424 7.40 -10.10 15.91
C ALA A 424 7.68 -11.09 14.78
N VAL A 425 6.81 -11.13 13.77
CA VAL A 425 6.92 -12.00 12.58
C VAL A 425 6.95 -11.14 11.31
N ASP A 426 7.99 -11.27 10.50
CA ASP A 426 8.09 -10.52 9.25
C ASP A 426 7.18 -11.08 8.13
N VAL A 427 7.25 -10.47 6.95
CA VAL A 427 6.43 -10.88 5.79
C VAL A 427 6.83 -12.24 5.18
N VAL A 428 8.01 -12.77 5.51
CA VAL A 428 8.48 -14.10 5.08
C VAL A 428 8.02 -15.17 6.07
N GLY A 429 7.88 -14.80 7.34
CA GLY A 429 7.58 -15.71 8.45
C GLY A 429 8.74 -15.87 9.44
N ASN A 430 9.83 -15.10 9.32
CA ASN A 430 10.90 -15.12 10.31
C ASN A 430 10.41 -14.42 11.57
N ALA A 431 10.70 -15.01 12.74
CA ALA A 431 10.17 -14.55 14.01
C ALA A 431 11.28 -14.18 15.01
N SER A 432 11.00 -13.20 15.87
CA SER A 432 11.78 -12.89 17.05
C SER A 432 10.87 -12.65 18.24
N ASP A 433 11.37 -12.98 19.43
CA ASP A 433 10.75 -12.70 20.71
C ASP A 433 11.67 -11.74 21.47
N THR A 434 11.12 -10.68 22.04
CA THR A 434 11.89 -9.67 22.75
C THR A 434 11.16 -9.27 24.01
N ASP A 435 11.81 -9.51 25.16
CA ASP A 435 11.30 -9.02 26.43
C ASP A 435 11.32 -7.49 26.41
N LEU A 436 10.21 -6.89 26.82
CA LEU A 436 10.08 -5.44 26.98
C LEU A 436 10.29 -5.07 28.45
N PRO A 437 10.53 -3.79 28.75
CA PRO A 437 10.67 -3.34 30.12
C PRO A 437 9.43 -3.70 30.95
N PRO A 438 9.62 -4.10 32.22
CA PRO A 438 8.51 -4.50 33.07
C PRO A 438 7.55 -3.35 33.36
N VAL A 439 6.29 -3.70 33.61
CA VAL A 439 5.27 -2.80 34.17
C VAL A 439 4.92 -3.24 35.57
N GLU A 440 4.72 -2.26 36.45
CA GLU A 440 4.23 -2.51 37.79
C GLU A 440 2.74 -2.18 37.87
N VAL A 441 1.93 -3.18 38.20
CA VAL A 441 0.49 -3.03 38.41
C VAL A 441 0.25 -2.82 39.89
N ARG A 442 -0.23 -1.63 40.26
CA ARG A 442 -0.49 -1.26 41.65
C ARG A 442 -1.97 -1.11 41.93
N ARG A 443 -2.32 -1.23 43.21
CA ARG A 443 -3.58 -0.74 43.76
C ARG A 443 -3.27 0.46 44.64
N ASP A 444 -4.08 1.48 44.50
CA ASP A 444 -3.97 2.64 45.36
C ASP A 444 -4.69 2.38 46.70
N THR A 445 -3.90 2.39 47.76
CA THR A 445 -4.35 2.17 49.14
C THR A 445 -3.99 3.34 50.05
N GLN A 446 -3.47 4.43 49.49
CA GLN A 446 -2.97 5.56 50.28
C GLN A 446 -3.94 6.72 50.15
N ALA A 447 -4.31 7.32 51.29
CA ALA A 447 -5.09 8.55 51.25
C ALA A 447 -4.30 9.70 50.59
N PRO A 448 -4.97 10.58 49.82
CA PRO A 448 -4.29 11.69 49.19
C PRO A 448 -3.69 12.63 50.23
N LYS A 449 -2.55 13.23 49.93
CA LYS A 449 -1.95 14.25 50.80
C LYS A 449 -2.63 15.58 50.54
N VAL A 450 -3.22 16.20 51.57
CA VAL A 450 -3.94 17.46 51.43
C VAL A 450 -3.62 18.41 52.58
N ASN A 451 -3.28 19.65 52.23
CA ASN A 451 -3.23 20.78 53.13
C ASN A 451 -4.34 21.76 52.74
N ALA A 452 -5.04 22.30 53.75
CA ALA A 452 -6.12 23.24 53.52
C ALA A 452 -6.20 24.29 54.62
N SER A 453 -6.66 25.48 54.27
CA SER A 453 -6.91 26.57 55.20
C SER A 453 -8.23 27.27 54.87
N LEU A 454 -8.87 27.82 55.90
CA LEU A 454 -10.11 28.56 55.77
C LEU A 454 -9.88 30.01 56.21
N ALA A 455 -10.10 30.95 55.30
CA ALA A 455 -10.07 32.38 55.59
C ALA A 455 -11.48 32.95 55.44
N ALA A 456 -12.09 33.36 56.55
CA ALA A 456 -13.51 33.72 56.62
C ALA A 456 -14.41 32.60 56.06
N ARG A 457 -14.92 32.78 54.83
CA ARG A 457 -15.77 31.80 54.14
C ARG A 457 -15.08 31.13 52.95
N ARG A 458 -13.82 31.45 52.66
CA ARG A 458 -13.11 30.93 51.50
C ARG A 458 -12.14 29.84 51.93
N LEU A 459 -12.38 28.64 51.43
CA LEU A 459 -11.51 27.49 51.56
C LEU A 459 -10.42 27.55 50.50
N TYR A 460 -9.18 27.28 50.88
CA TYR A 460 -8.04 27.05 50.00
C TYR A 460 -7.48 25.66 50.24
N TRP A 461 -7.10 24.96 49.18
CA TRP A 461 -6.46 23.64 49.29
C TRP A 461 -5.28 23.49 48.34
N ARG A 462 -4.35 22.64 48.76
CA ARG A 462 -3.30 22.05 47.94
C ARG A 462 -3.14 20.59 48.33
N GLY A 463 -3.16 19.70 47.37
CA GLY A 463 -2.88 18.29 47.58
C GLY A 463 -2.00 17.69 46.50
N SER A 464 -1.76 16.39 46.63
CA SER A 464 -1.04 15.56 45.67
C SER A 464 -1.45 14.11 45.85
N ASP A 465 -1.55 13.39 44.74
CA ASP A 465 -1.74 11.94 44.70
C ASP A 465 -1.09 11.38 43.43
N ASP A 466 -0.39 10.25 43.54
CA ASP A 466 0.36 9.66 42.42
C ASP A 466 -0.50 8.69 41.56
N ALA A 467 -1.67 8.33 42.06
CA ALA A 467 -2.58 7.34 41.48
C ALA A 467 -3.89 7.94 40.96
N SER A 468 -4.20 9.19 41.33
CA SER A 468 -5.44 9.87 40.94
C SER A 468 -5.20 11.18 40.18
N PRO A 469 -6.08 11.55 39.24
CA PRO A 469 -5.98 12.82 38.52
C PRO A 469 -6.70 14.00 39.22
N TRP A 470 -7.49 13.73 40.27
CA TRP A 470 -8.32 14.73 40.96
C TRP A 470 -8.54 14.36 42.44
N LEU A 471 -9.11 15.31 43.21
CA LEU A 471 -9.61 15.10 44.57
C LEU A 471 -11.12 15.30 44.62
N ALA A 472 -11.88 14.37 45.21
CA ALA A 472 -13.29 14.60 45.54
C ALA A 472 -13.37 15.28 46.92
N LEU A 473 -13.80 16.53 46.93
CA LEU A 473 -13.80 17.36 48.13
C LEU A 473 -15.22 17.51 48.70
N LYS A 474 -15.32 17.43 50.04
CA LYS A 474 -16.51 17.81 50.81
C LYS A 474 -16.11 18.45 52.13
N VAL A 475 -16.86 19.44 52.59
CA VAL A 475 -16.67 20.03 53.92
C VAL A 475 -17.82 19.61 54.81
N VAL A 476 -17.51 18.96 55.93
CA VAL A 476 -18.50 18.66 56.97
C VAL A 476 -18.45 19.77 58.00
N ILE A 477 -19.59 20.43 58.21
CA ILE A 477 -19.76 21.47 59.21
C ILE A 477 -20.65 20.97 60.34
N ARG A 478 -20.27 21.24 61.59
CA ARG A 478 -20.96 20.74 62.79
C ARG A 478 -21.22 21.86 63.80
N ARG A 479 -22.36 21.78 64.47
CA ARG A 479 -22.71 22.53 65.69
C ARG A 479 -23.60 21.66 66.59
N PRO A 480 -23.87 22.03 67.85
CA PRO A 480 -24.79 21.28 68.70
C PRO A 480 -26.14 21.07 68.00
N GLY A 481 -26.58 19.81 67.90
CA GLY A 481 -27.85 19.42 67.28
C GLY A 481 -27.91 19.47 65.74
N ALA A 482 -26.82 19.82 65.02
CA ALA A 482 -26.86 19.85 63.54
C ALA A 482 -25.51 19.52 62.86
N VAL A 483 -25.58 18.73 61.79
CA VAL A 483 -24.46 18.40 60.88
C VAL A 483 -24.89 18.69 59.45
N ARG A 484 -24.03 19.34 58.65
CA ARG A 484 -24.25 19.52 57.21
C ARG A 484 -23.01 19.17 56.42
N THR A 485 -23.21 18.72 55.18
CA THR A 485 -22.12 18.45 54.23
C THR A 485 -22.23 19.40 53.04
N LEU A 486 -21.15 20.12 52.77
CA LEU A 486 -21.00 20.98 51.61
C LEU A 486 -20.17 20.22 50.57
N TRP A 487 -20.78 19.81 49.47
CA TRP A 487 -20.10 19.06 48.41
C TRP A 487 -19.44 20.01 47.43
N LEU A 488 -18.14 19.81 47.19
CA LEU A 488 -17.35 20.56 46.22
C LEU A 488 -17.10 19.75 44.93
N GLY A 489 -17.38 18.44 44.95
CA GLY A 489 -17.21 17.55 43.80
C GLY A 489 -15.74 17.26 43.50
N LYS A 490 -15.47 16.81 42.27
CA LYS A 490 -14.12 16.55 41.77
C LYS A 490 -13.42 17.88 41.47
N GLN A 491 -12.27 18.06 42.07
CA GLN A 491 -11.48 19.28 42.00
C GLN A 491 -10.03 18.94 41.62
N THR A 492 -9.34 19.89 41.00
CA THR A 492 -7.89 19.78 40.80
C THR A 492 -7.17 19.80 42.14
N PHE A 493 -5.92 19.36 42.15
CA PHE A 493 -5.09 19.31 43.36
C PHE A 493 -4.82 20.68 44.01
N ARG A 494 -5.11 21.79 43.34
CA ARG A 494 -4.94 23.14 43.89
C ARG A 494 -6.11 24.02 43.50
N GLY A 495 -6.75 24.64 44.49
CA GLY A 495 -7.86 25.54 44.23
C GLY A 495 -8.36 26.28 45.45
N SER A 496 -9.48 26.99 45.25
CA SER A 496 -10.22 27.63 46.33
C SER A 496 -11.71 27.63 46.04
N ALA A 497 -12.54 27.67 47.07
CA ALA A 497 -13.99 27.70 46.96
C ALA A 497 -14.61 28.56 48.06
N LEU A 498 -15.69 29.27 47.72
CA LEU A 498 -16.49 29.98 48.71
C LEU A 498 -17.50 29.01 49.34
N LEU A 499 -17.51 28.92 50.66
CA LEU A 499 -18.40 28.05 51.42
C LEU A 499 -19.67 28.80 51.82
N ALA A 500 -20.82 28.17 51.57
CA ALA A 500 -22.12 28.60 52.07
C ALA A 500 -22.45 27.87 53.37
N ALA A 501 -22.40 28.59 54.50
CA ALA A 501 -22.84 28.07 55.79
C ALA A 501 -24.13 28.76 56.24
N PRO A 502 -25.06 28.04 56.91
CA PRO A 502 -26.20 28.68 57.57
C PRO A 502 -25.74 29.57 58.74
N GLN A 503 -26.57 30.52 59.15
CA GLN A 503 -26.27 31.41 60.27
C GLN A 503 -25.77 30.67 61.51
N GLY A 504 -24.77 31.28 62.17
CA GLY A 504 -24.10 30.78 63.35
C GLY A 504 -22.64 30.39 63.11
N VAL A 505 -22.01 29.88 64.16
CA VAL A 505 -20.61 29.41 64.14
C VAL A 505 -20.61 27.89 64.06
N TRP A 506 -19.92 27.35 63.06
CA TRP A 506 -19.81 25.92 62.80
C TRP A 506 -18.35 25.49 62.86
N SER A 507 -18.04 24.34 63.45
CA SER A 507 -16.72 23.73 63.24
C SER A 507 -16.69 23.09 61.85
N ALA A 508 -15.59 23.24 61.12
CA ALA A 508 -15.45 22.78 59.74
C ALA A 508 -14.28 21.81 59.60
N THR A 509 -14.53 20.71 58.89
CA THR A 509 -13.51 19.71 58.52
C THR A 509 -13.62 19.46 57.02
N LEU A 510 -12.53 19.66 56.30
CA LEU A 510 -12.43 19.21 54.90
C LEU A 510 -12.16 17.72 54.88
N PHE A 511 -12.89 16.99 54.03
CA PHE A 511 -12.58 15.63 53.63
C PHE A 511 -12.21 15.65 52.16
N ALA A 512 -11.12 14.97 51.83
CA ALA A 512 -10.67 14.77 50.47
C ALA A 512 -10.56 13.27 50.21
N ALA A 513 -11.15 12.80 49.11
CA ALA A 513 -11.01 11.45 48.62
C ALA A 513 -10.25 11.45 47.29
N ASP A 514 -9.44 10.43 47.06
CA ASP A 514 -8.88 10.12 45.75
C ASP A 514 -9.92 9.37 44.87
N SER A 515 -9.52 8.87 43.71
CA SER A 515 -10.43 8.12 42.83
C SER A 515 -10.79 6.74 43.36
N SER A 516 -9.85 6.10 44.07
CA SER A 516 -10.00 4.80 44.73
C SER A 516 -10.90 4.81 45.97
N GLY A 517 -11.20 6.00 46.48
CA GLY A 517 -12.03 6.22 47.65
C GLY A 517 -11.24 6.27 48.96
N ASN A 518 -9.90 6.30 48.94
CA ASN A 518 -9.13 6.54 50.16
C ASN A 518 -9.29 8.00 50.57
N THR A 519 -9.52 8.23 51.86
CA THR A 519 -9.89 9.56 52.37
C THR A 519 -8.89 10.10 53.38
N THR A 520 -8.59 11.39 53.27
CA THR A 520 -7.94 12.18 54.33
C THR A 520 -8.89 13.26 54.84
N SER A 521 -8.58 13.83 56.00
CA SER A 521 -9.32 14.98 56.53
C SER A 521 -8.40 16.04 57.13
N VAL A 522 -8.80 17.30 57.00
CA VAL A 522 -8.09 18.47 57.52
C VAL A 522 -9.05 19.31 58.35
N VAL A 523 -8.70 19.58 59.59
CA VAL A 523 -9.48 20.47 60.46
C VAL A 523 -9.27 21.92 60.02
N LEU A 524 -10.35 22.64 59.71
CA LEU A 524 -10.31 24.01 59.18
C LEU A 524 -10.59 25.09 60.23
N GLY A 525 -11.00 24.71 61.44
CA GLY A 525 -11.42 25.65 62.48
C GLY A 525 -12.90 26.02 62.38
N SER A 526 -13.23 27.30 62.59
CA SER A 526 -14.61 27.80 62.63
C SER A 526 -15.03 28.49 61.33
N LEU A 527 -16.21 28.15 60.82
CA LEU A 527 -16.88 28.79 59.69
C LEU A 527 -18.10 29.57 60.20
N ARG A 528 -18.19 30.85 59.84
CA ARG A 528 -19.33 31.73 60.17
C ARG A 528 -20.22 31.92 58.93
N GLY A 529 -21.51 31.61 59.08
CA GLY A 529 -22.52 31.67 58.01
C GLY A 529 -23.17 33.02 57.83
#